data_AF-K1HHP2-F1
#
_entry.id   AF-K1HHP2-F1
#
_cell.length_a   1.000
_cell.length_b   1.000
_cell.length_c   1.000
_cell.angle_alpha   90.00
_cell.angle_beta   90.00
_cell.angle_gamma   90.00
#
_symmetry.space_group_name_H-M   'P 1'
#
loop_
_entity.id
_entity.type
_entity.pdbx_description
1 polymer ?
#
loop_
_entity_poly.entity_id
_entity_poly.type
_entity_poly.pdbx_seq_one_letter_code
_entity_poly.pdbx_strand_id
1 'polypeptide(L)' 'MLEDLIKEFKEIFKFDGEVETFFSPGRVNLIGEHTDYNGGFVFPCALDFGTYAVVKKKRRQNF' A
#
# COMPACT_ATOMS: atom_id res chain seq x y z
N MET A 1 -0.72 -14.04 -6.28
CA MET A 1 -0.11 -13.02 -5.40
C MET A 1 -1.15 -12.29 -4.56
N LEU A 2 -2.03 -11.46 -5.13
CA LEU A 2 -3.04 -10.73 -4.33
C LEU A 2 -4.06 -11.67 -3.68
N GLU A 3 -4.50 -12.70 -4.40
CA GLU A 3 -5.39 -13.74 -3.87
C GLU A 3 -4.75 -14.51 -2.70
N ASP A 4 -3.46 -14.85 -2.83
CA ASP A 4 -2.69 -15.52 -1.77
C ASP A 4 -2.58 -14.62 -0.53
N LEU A 5 -2.30 -13.32 -0.72
CA LEU A 5 -2.24 -12.34 0.36
C LEU A 5 -3.59 -12.17 1.07
N ILE A 6 -4.70 -12.17 0.32
CA ILE A 6 -6.05 -12.13 0.90
C ILE A 6 -6.29 -13.41 1.71
N LYS A 7 -5.92 -14.59 1.18
CA LYS A 7 -6.06 -15.86 1.88
C LYS A 7 -5.26 -15.85 3.20
N GLU A 8 -4.00 -15.44 3.16
CA GLU A 8 -3.14 -15.31 4.34
C GLU A 8 -3.74 -14.34 5.37
N PHE A 9 -4.25 -13.18 4.94
CA PHE A 9 -4.94 -12.24 5.82
C PHE A 9 -6.11 -12.92 6.55
N LYS A 10 -6.97 -13.62 5.81
CA LYS A 10 -8.14 -14.33 6.37
C LYS A 10 -7.72 -15.40 7.38
N GLU A 11 -6.63 -16.12 7.10
CA GLU A 11 -6.08 -17.15 7.98
C GLU A 11 -5.44 -16.57 9.25
N ILE A 12 -4.68 -15.48 9.15
CA ILE A 12 -4.00 -14.81 10.27
C ILE A 12 -5.00 -14.12 11.19
N PHE A 13 -5.94 -13.35 10.62
CA PHE A 13 -6.89 -12.56 11.40
C PHE A 13 -8.19 -13.31 11.75
N LYS A 14 -8.32 -14.58 11.33
CA LYS A 14 -9.52 -15.42 11.52
C LYS A 14 -10.79 -14.68 11.09
N PHE A 15 -10.75 -14.16 9.87
CA PHE A 15 -11.82 -13.36 9.29
C PHE A 15 -12.20 -13.93 7.93
N ASP A 16 -13.48 -14.22 7.71
CA ASP A 16 -13.99 -14.86 6.48
C ASP A 16 -14.70 -13.88 5.53
N GLY A 17 -15.09 -12.71 6.03
CA GLY A 17 -15.84 -11.71 5.29
C GLY A 17 -15.04 -10.97 4.20
N GLU A 18 -15.69 -9.96 3.64
CA GLU A 18 -15.09 -9.10 2.59
C GLU A 18 -14.02 -8.18 3.17
N VAL A 19 -12.92 -8.07 2.45
CA VAL A 19 -11.77 -7.21 2.72
C VAL A 19 -11.59 -6.21 1.59
N GLU A 20 -10.97 -5.08 1.87
CA GLU A 20 -10.56 -4.09 0.88
C GLU A 20 -9.06 -4.26 0.60
N THR A 21 -8.66 -4.04 -0.65
CA THR A 21 -7.24 -4.11 -1.05
C THR A 21 -6.79 -2.79 -1.65
N PHE A 22 -5.55 -2.42 -1.34
CA PHE A 22 -4.91 -1.20 -1.80
C PHE A 22 -3.51 -1.53 -2.32
N PHE A 23 -3.05 -0.79 -3.32
CA PHE A 23 -1.69 -0.86 -3.83
C PHE A 23 -1.07 0.53 -3.86
N SER A 24 0.16 0.64 -3.35
CA SER A 24 0.99 1.84 -3.46
C SER A 24 2.30 1.49 -4.16
N PRO A 25 2.58 2.07 -5.34
CA PRO A 25 3.85 1.81 -6.02
C PRO A 25 5.01 2.44 -5.25
N GLY A 26 6.18 1.81 -5.35
CA GLY A 26 7.44 2.49 -5.09
C GLY A 26 7.69 3.55 -6.17
N ARG A 27 8.69 4.40 -5.94
CA ARG A 27 9.06 5.43 -6.91
C ARG A 27 10.57 5.55 -7.03
N VAL A 28 11.02 5.88 -8.22
CA VAL A 28 12.39 6.31 -8.49
C VAL A 28 12.34 7.72 -9.07
N ASN A 29 13.36 8.51 -8.79
CA ASN A 29 13.54 9.78 -9.46
C ASN A 29 14.36 9.57 -10.72
N LEU A 30 13.90 10.10 -11.86
CA LEU A 30 14.69 10.08 -13.09
C LEU A 30 15.73 11.20 -13.08
N ILE A 31 15.34 12.36 -12.57
CA ILE A 31 16.20 13.55 -12.38
C ILE A 31 15.59 14.49 -11.32
N GLY A 32 16.43 15.36 -10.75
CA GLY A 32 16.04 16.30 -9.69
C GLY A 32 16.35 15.76 -8.29
N GLU A 33 17.53 15.19 -8.09
CA GLU A 33 17.96 14.79 -6.75
C GLU A 33 18.28 16.01 -5.90
N HIS A 34 17.87 15.97 -4.62
CA HIS A 34 18.13 17.03 -3.64
C HIS A 34 17.52 18.41 -3.98
N THR A 35 16.58 18.47 -4.94
CA THR A 35 15.92 19.73 -5.31
C THR A 35 14.57 19.92 -4.62
N ASP A 36 13.91 18.83 -4.23
CA ASP A 36 12.57 18.82 -3.62
C ASP A 36 12.49 19.66 -2.35
N TYR A 37 13.44 19.49 -1.43
CA TYR A 37 13.49 20.29 -0.20
C TYR A 37 14.03 21.72 -0.38
N ASN A 38 14.44 22.08 -1.60
CA ASN A 38 14.90 23.42 -1.97
C ASN A 38 13.87 24.17 -2.85
N GLY A 39 12.67 23.63 -3.06
CA GLY A 39 11.65 24.23 -3.91
C GLY A 39 11.91 24.11 -5.41
N GLY A 40 12.84 23.24 -5.81
CA GLY A 40 13.10 22.92 -7.21
C GLY A 40 12.13 21.88 -7.76
N PHE A 41 12.16 21.68 -9.08
CA PHE A 41 11.38 20.65 -9.75
C PHE A 41 12.03 19.26 -9.60
N VAL A 42 11.20 18.22 -9.65
CA VAL A 42 11.59 16.81 -9.69
C VAL A 42 10.85 16.10 -10.83
N PHE A 43 11.45 15.04 -11.37
CA PHE A 43 10.80 14.20 -12.37
C PHE A 43 10.79 12.72 -11.96
N PRO A 44 9.89 12.31 -11.05
CA PRO A 44 9.78 10.94 -10.58
C PRO A 44 8.96 10.05 -11.52
N CYS A 45 9.15 8.75 -11.38
CA CYS A 45 8.36 7.71 -12.03
C CYS A 45 7.95 6.64 -11.00
N ALA A 46 6.70 6.19 -11.10
CA ALA A 46 6.21 5.07 -10.31
C ALA A 46 6.77 3.75 -10.87
N LEU A 47 7.15 2.84 -9.97
CA LEU A 47 7.57 1.49 -10.33
C LEU A 47 6.36 0.55 -10.31
N ASP A 48 6.43 -0.53 -11.07
CA ASP A 48 5.46 -1.63 -10.96
C ASP A 48 5.62 -2.40 -9.62
N PHE A 49 6.79 -2.28 -9.00
CA PHE A 49 7.05 -2.81 -7.65
C PHE A 49 6.51 -1.85 -6.59
N GLY A 50 5.79 -2.39 -5.61
CA GLY A 50 5.18 -1.59 -4.56
C GLY A 50 4.67 -2.44 -3.40
N THR A 51 3.82 -1.83 -2.58
CA THR A 51 3.25 -2.44 -1.38
C THR A 51 1.75 -2.64 -1.54
N TYR A 52 1.29 -3.86 -1.29
CA TYR A 52 -0.13 -4.17 -1.17
C TYR A 52 -0.57 -4.13 0.29
N ALA A 53 -1.77 -3.62 0.55
CA ALA A 53 -2.41 -3.67 1.85
C ALA A 53 -3.78 -4.35 1.73
N VAL A 54 -4.05 -5.31 2.60
CA VAL A 54 -5.37 -5.94 2.77
C VAL A 54 -5.93 -5.45 4.10
N VAL A 55 -7.11 -4.84 4.07
CA VAL A 55 -7.67 -4.09 5.20
C VAL A 55 -9.13 -4.47 5.44
N LYS A 56 -9.49 -4.59 6.72
CA LYS A 56 -10.89 -4.59 7.15
C LYS A 56 -11.08 -3.62 8.32
N LYS A 57 -12.02 -2.69 8.18
CA LYS A 57 -12.43 -1.81 9.28
C LYS A 57 -13.03 -2.65 10.41
N LYS A 58 -12.33 -2.73 11.54
CA LYS A 58 -12.86 -3.32 12.77
C LYS A 58 -13.77 -2.31 13.47
N ARG A 59 -15.04 -2.65 13.67
CA ARG A 59 -15.93 -1.84 14.53
C ARG A 59 -15.67 -2.23 15.97
N ARG A 60 -15.12 -1.30 16.76
CA ARG A 60 -15.00 -1.47 18.21
C ARG A 60 -16.43 -1.51 18.78
N GLN A 61 -16.83 -2.59 19.45
CA GLN A 61 -18.02 -2.57 20.29
C GLN A 61 -17.63 -1.83 21.58
N ASN A 62 -18.39 -0.80 21.92
CA ASN A 62 -18.28 -0.14 23.22
C ASN A 62 -18.72 -1.14 24.29
N PHE A 63 -17.96 -1.22 25.39
CA PHE A 63 -18.35 -1.93 26.61
C PHE A 63 -19.45 -1.15 27.33
#